data_AF-A0A370S1F9-F1
#
_entry.id   AF-A0A370S1F9-F1
#
_cell.length_a   1.000
_cell.length_b   1.000
_cell.length_c   1.000
_cell.angle_alpha   90.00
_cell.angle_beta   90.00
_cell.angle_gamma   90.00
#
_symmetry.space_group_name_H-M   'P 1'
#
loop_
_entity.id
_entity.type
_entity.pdbx_description
1 polymer ?
#
loop_
_entity_poly.entity_id
_entity_poly.type
_entity_poly.pdbx_seq_one_letter_code
_entity_poly.pdbx_strand_id
1 'polypeptide(L)'
;MPDFYGTVAAADAYHAARANAAWVGEEPAKQAALLRASVYIDGRYRKLLASGVCQSLFPGVKTEGRGQAREWPRTGAQDYEGHAIPSDQVPVEVEQAAYEAALRELAEPGSLSPDFVAASTVKRQKVGPIEEEFSVGAGSDGAASVRPVISIIDEMIAPVLVARYTLPAVFVV
;
A
#
# COMPACT_ATOMS: atom_id res chain seq x y z
N MET A 1 21.32 0.87 7.09
CA MET A 1 20.07 1.31 7.73
C MET A 1 18.93 0.57 7.05
N PRO A 2 17.92 0.06 7.77
CA PRO A 2 16.72 -0.49 7.13
C PRO A 2 16.06 0.56 6.23
N ASP A 3 15.64 0.13 5.05
CA ASP A 3 15.12 0.99 3.98
C ASP A 3 13.58 1.00 4.01
N PHE A 4 13.02 1.89 4.84
CA PHE A 4 11.60 2.13 5.03
C PHE A 4 11.26 3.63 5.03
N TYR A 5 9.99 3.97 4.82
CA TYR A 5 9.52 5.35 4.84
C TYR A 5 9.47 5.92 6.26
N GLY A 6 9.97 7.15 6.42
CA GLY A 6 9.98 7.87 7.68
C GLY A 6 11.04 7.37 8.67
N THR A 7 10.81 7.64 9.96
CA THR A 7 11.70 7.19 11.06
C THR A 7 10.87 6.62 12.20
N VAL A 8 11.47 5.77 13.06
CA VAL A 8 10.78 5.24 14.25
C VAL A 8 10.32 6.37 15.16
N ALA A 9 11.15 7.39 15.36
CA ALA A 9 10.82 8.55 16.19
C ALA A 9 9.62 9.34 15.63
N ALA A 10 9.54 9.51 14.31
CA ALA A 10 8.40 10.16 13.67
C ALA A 10 7.12 9.30 13.75
N ALA A 11 7.24 7.99 13.59
CA ALA A 11 6.11 7.06 13.78
C ALA A 11 5.60 7.08 15.23
N ASP A 12 6.51 7.10 16.22
CA ASP A 12 6.17 7.23 17.64
C ASP A 12 5.38 8.52 17.92
N ALA A 13 5.85 9.66 17.40
CA ALA A 13 5.14 10.93 17.53
C ALA A 13 3.77 10.89 16.83
N TYR A 14 3.70 10.30 15.65
CA TYR A 14 2.47 10.18 14.86
C TYR A 14 1.39 9.35 15.60
N HIS A 15 1.78 8.19 16.15
CA HIS A 15 0.86 7.31 16.87
C HIS A 15 0.49 7.85 18.25
N ALA A 16 1.41 8.53 18.94
CA ALA A 16 1.12 9.22 20.20
C ALA A 16 0.07 10.32 20.02
N ALA A 17 0.20 11.14 18.97
CA ALA A 17 -0.76 12.21 18.65
C ALA A 17 -2.18 11.69 18.36
N ARG A 18 -2.31 10.42 17.97
CA ARG A 18 -3.58 9.75 17.65
C ARG A 18 -4.08 8.80 18.74
N ALA A 19 -3.40 8.76 19.88
CA ALA A 19 -3.69 7.83 20.98
C ALA A 19 -3.78 6.35 20.52
N ASN A 20 -2.94 5.97 19.55
CA ASN A 20 -2.88 4.61 19.03
C ASN A 20 -2.15 3.67 20.02
N ALA A 21 -2.88 3.20 21.03
CA ALA A 21 -2.33 2.37 22.12
C ALA A 21 -1.76 1.01 21.66
N ALA A 22 -2.07 0.57 20.44
CA ALA A 22 -1.52 -0.65 19.85
C ALA A 22 -0.10 -0.47 19.27
N TRP A 23 0.40 0.77 19.16
CA TRP A 23 1.77 1.04 18.73
C TRP A 23 2.75 0.82 19.88
N VAL A 24 2.99 -0.45 20.22
CA VAL A 24 3.82 -0.86 21.37
C VAL A 24 4.90 -1.84 20.94
N GLY A 25 6.05 -1.80 21.62
CA GLY A 25 7.15 -2.72 21.38
C GLY A 25 8.49 -2.02 21.24
N GLU A 26 9.54 -2.83 21.21
CA GLU A 26 10.93 -2.37 21.08
C GLU A 26 11.23 -1.86 19.67
N GLU A 27 12.24 -1.00 19.55
CA GLU A 27 12.65 -0.39 18.29
C GLU A 27 12.85 -1.39 17.13
N PRO A 28 13.49 -2.57 17.32
CA PRO A 28 13.64 -3.55 16.24
C PRO A 28 12.30 -4.08 15.68
N ALA A 29 11.27 -4.23 16.53
CA ALA A 29 9.96 -4.68 16.09
C ALA A 29 9.25 -3.60 15.27
N LYS A 30 9.35 -2.33 15.71
CA LYS A 30 8.82 -1.17 14.98
C LYS A 30 9.52 -0.98 13.63
N GLN A 31 10.85 -1.12 13.58
CA GLN A 31 11.61 -1.07 12.33
C GLN A 31 11.17 -2.17 11.35
N ALA A 32 10.97 -3.40 11.84
CA ALA A 32 10.49 -4.50 11.01
C ALA A 32 9.07 -4.25 10.49
N ALA A 33 8.17 -3.68 11.31
CA ALA A 33 6.82 -3.32 10.91
C ALA A 33 6.82 -2.20 9.85
N LEU A 34 7.63 -1.15 10.03
CA LEU A 34 7.81 -0.06 9.05
C LEU A 34 8.36 -0.57 7.71
N LEU A 35 9.29 -1.53 7.74
CA LEU A 35 9.80 -2.17 6.54
C LEU A 35 8.70 -2.89 5.76
N ARG A 36 7.91 -3.74 6.43
CA ARG A 36 6.77 -4.45 5.79
C ARG A 36 5.73 -3.47 5.28
N ALA A 37 5.42 -2.44 6.05
CA ALA A 37 4.51 -1.36 5.66
C ALA A 37 4.99 -0.63 4.40
N SER A 38 6.27 -0.27 4.31
CA SER A 38 6.83 0.41 3.15
C SER A 38 6.78 -0.45 1.90
N VAL A 39 7.09 -1.75 2.03
CA VAL A 39 6.94 -2.74 0.95
C VAL A 39 5.47 -2.86 0.52
N TYR A 40 4.54 -2.84 1.48
CA TYR A 40 3.11 -2.87 1.18
C TYR A 40 2.68 -1.63 0.37
N ILE A 41 3.06 -0.42 0.78
CA ILE A 41 2.74 0.82 0.06
C ILE A 41 3.28 0.77 -1.38
N ASP A 42 4.55 0.41 -1.57
CA ASP A 42 5.15 0.27 -2.91
C ASP A 42 4.42 -0.76 -3.78
N GLY A 43 3.95 -1.86 -3.17
CA GLY A 43 3.21 -2.91 -3.85
C GLY A 43 1.76 -2.56 -4.15
N ARG A 44 1.08 -1.88 -3.23
CA ARG A 44 -0.36 -1.59 -3.24
C ARG A 44 -0.74 -0.57 -4.31
N TYR A 45 0.15 0.38 -4.59
CA TYR A 45 -0.06 1.46 -5.56
C TYR A 45 0.69 1.21 -6.88
N ARG A 46 0.83 -0.06 -7.26
CA ARG A 46 1.17 -0.48 -8.62
C ARG A 46 -0.06 -1.06 -9.30
N LYS A 47 -0.25 -0.71 -10.57
CA LYS A 47 -1.38 -1.16 -11.39
C LYS A 47 -0.86 -1.91 -12.62
N LEU A 48 -1.43 -3.09 -12.87
CA LEU A 48 -1.25 -3.78 -14.15
C LEU A 48 -2.12 -3.08 -15.20
N LEU A 49 -1.49 -2.50 -16.21
CA LEU A 49 -2.19 -1.89 -17.33
C LEU A 49 -2.64 -2.97 -18.32
N ALA A 50 -3.63 -2.64 -19.16
CA ALA A 50 -4.10 -3.52 -20.23
C ALA A 50 -2.99 -3.88 -21.23
N SER A 51 -1.93 -3.08 -21.31
CA SER A 51 -0.72 -3.36 -22.09
C SER A 51 0.14 -4.50 -21.52
N GLY A 52 -0.19 -5.04 -20.34
CA GLY A 52 0.61 -6.06 -19.64
C GLY A 52 1.76 -5.48 -18.83
N VAL A 53 1.92 -4.15 -18.79
CA VAL A 53 2.98 -3.47 -18.03
C VAL A 53 2.45 -3.08 -16.64
N CYS A 54 3.16 -3.49 -15.60
CA CYS A 54 2.95 -2.96 -14.25
C CYS A 54 3.55 -1.55 -14.14
N GLN A 55 2.73 -0.59 -13.74
CA GLN A 55 3.15 0.80 -13.56
C GLN A 55 2.85 1.30 -12.16
N SER A 56 3.78 2.09 -11.62
CA SER A 56 3.59 2.83 -10.38
C SER A 56 2.56 3.94 -10.57
N LEU A 57 1.62 4.06 -9.63
CA LEU A 57 0.67 5.16 -9.55
C LEU A 57 1.31 6.42 -8.97
N PHE A 58 2.51 6.35 -8.41
CA PHE A 58 3.25 7.53 -7.99
C PHE A 58 3.72 8.36 -9.21
N PRO A 59 3.57 9.69 -9.17
CA PRO A 59 3.98 10.61 -10.24
C PRO A 59 5.50 10.69 -10.37
N GLY A 60 6.00 11.21 -11.49
CA GLY A 60 7.44 11.28 -11.75
C GLY A 60 8.12 9.91 -11.87
N VAL A 61 9.44 9.89 -11.73
CA VAL A 61 10.30 8.70 -11.82
C VAL A 61 11.23 8.59 -10.61
N LYS A 62 11.59 7.38 -10.19
CA LYS A 62 12.57 7.16 -9.10
C LYS A 62 13.85 7.95 -9.38
N THR A 63 14.29 8.76 -8.43
CA THR A 63 15.44 9.67 -8.61
C THR A 63 16.72 8.89 -8.95
N GLU A 64 16.98 7.77 -8.27
CA GLU A 64 18.16 6.93 -8.53
C GLU A 64 17.85 5.72 -9.46
N GLY A 65 16.70 5.73 -10.12
CA GLY A 65 16.29 4.67 -11.04
C GLY A 65 16.19 3.29 -10.37
N ARG A 66 16.82 2.27 -10.98
CA ARG A 66 16.76 0.88 -10.48
C ARG A 66 17.55 0.62 -9.20
N GLY A 67 18.49 1.51 -8.85
CA GLY A 67 19.26 1.37 -7.60
C GLY A 67 18.42 1.66 -6.36
N GLN A 68 17.34 2.44 -6.52
CA GLN A 68 16.42 2.81 -5.46
C GLN A 68 15.39 1.69 -5.23
N ALA A 69 15.42 1.04 -4.07
CA ALA A 69 14.47 -0.03 -3.78
C ALA A 69 13.04 0.53 -3.59
N ARG A 70 12.89 1.60 -2.81
CA ARG A 70 11.60 2.28 -2.53
C ARG A 70 11.09 3.11 -3.69
N GLU A 71 9.78 3.36 -3.77
CA GLU A 71 9.16 4.21 -4.79
C GLU A 71 9.57 5.69 -4.69
N TRP A 72 9.90 6.18 -3.48
CA TRP A 72 10.40 7.53 -3.23
C TRP A 72 11.87 7.51 -2.76
N PRO A 73 12.66 8.57 -3.02
CA PRO A 73 12.28 9.86 -3.64
C PRO A 73 12.09 9.80 -5.17
N ARG A 74 11.50 10.86 -5.77
CA ARG A 74 11.16 10.87 -7.21
C ARG A 74 11.40 12.22 -7.88
N THR A 75 11.99 12.20 -9.07
CA THR A 75 12.19 13.39 -9.92
C THR A 75 10.96 13.67 -10.79
N GLY A 76 10.57 14.93 -10.86
CA GLY A 76 9.44 15.39 -11.68
C GLY A 76 8.07 14.97 -11.16
N ALA A 77 7.98 14.64 -9.86
CA ALA A 77 6.73 14.32 -9.20
C ALA A 77 5.93 15.60 -8.89
N GLN A 78 4.60 15.51 -9.00
CA GLN A 78 3.66 16.57 -8.66
C GLN A 78 2.48 15.94 -7.91
N ASP A 79 1.89 16.64 -6.96
CA ASP A 79 0.64 16.21 -6.31
C ASP A 79 -0.57 16.30 -7.27
N TYR A 80 -1.77 15.92 -6.83
CA TYR A 80 -2.97 16.02 -7.66
C TYR A 80 -3.38 17.45 -7.99
N GLU A 81 -2.88 18.45 -7.24
CA GLU A 81 -3.15 19.88 -7.46
C GLU A 81 -2.16 20.49 -8.47
N GLY A 82 -1.11 19.74 -8.85
CA GLY A 82 -0.06 20.17 -9.75
C GLY A 82 1.12 20.86 -9.06
N HIS A 83 1.21 20.83 -7.73
CA HIS A 83 2.38 21.33 -7.02
C HIS A 83 3.53 20.34 -7.11
N ALA A 84 4.73 20.86 -7.39
CA ALA A 84 5.92 20.05 -7.49
C ALA A 84 6.32 19.47 -6.12
N ILE A 85 6.63 18.17 -6.12
CA ILE A 85 7.19 17.47 -4.98
C ILE A 85 8.72 17.42 -5.16
N PRO A 86 9.52 17.90 -4.18
CA PRO A 86 10.97 17.89 -4.28
C PRO A 86 11.56 16.48 -4.52
N SER A 87 12.60 16.40 -5.35
CA SER A 87 13.18 15.13 -5.80
C SER A 87 14.08 14.42 -4.80
N ASP A 88 14.30 15.05 -3.65
CA ASP A 88 15.06 14.58 -2.50
C ASP A 88 14.15 14.28 -1.29
N GLN A 89 12.83 14.40 -1.46
CA GLN A 89 11.85 14.24 -0.39
C GLN A 89 10.96 13.00 -0.60
N VAL A 90 10.57 12.38 0.52
CA VAL A 90 9.41 11.48 0.60
C VAL A 90 8.21 12.31 1.06
N PRO A 91 7.06 12.30 0.37
CA PRO A 91 5.89 13.04 0.79
C PRO A 91 5.39 12.58 2.16
N VAL A 92 4.86 13.52 2.93
CA VAL A 92 4.34 13.25 4.28
C VAL A 92 3.17 12.26 4.24
N GLU A 93 2.40 12.28 3.16
CA GLU A 93 1.30 11.37 2.88
C GLU A 93 1.79 9.92 2.81
N VAL A 94 2.94 9.69 2.16
CA VAL A 94 3.54 8.35 2.04
C VAL A 94 4.09 7.89 3.38
N GLU A 95 4.76 8.76 4.13
CA GLU A 95 5.26 8.42 5.46
C GLU A 95 4.13 8.09 6.44
N GLN A 96 3.09 8.91 6.49
CA GLN A 96 1.96 8.70 7.38
C GLN A 96 1.13 7.47 7.00
N ALA A 97 0.94 7.23 5.69
CA ALA A 97 0.34 5.98 5.20
C ALA A 97 1.18 4.75 5.61
N ALA A 98 2.51 4.86 5.57
CA ALA A 98 3.40 3.80 6.07
C ALA A 98 3.28 3.61 7.59
N TYR A 99 3.04 4.65 8.38
CA TYR A 99 2.79 4.52 9.83
C TYR A 99 1.48 3.78 10.11
N GLU A 100 0.39 4.09 9.39
CA GLU A 100 -0.89 3.37 9.50
C GLU A 100 -0.78 1.90 9.09
N ALA A 101 -0.01 1.61 8.05
CA ALA A 101 0.32 0.25 7.64
C ALA A 101 1.20 -0.45 8.70
N ALA A 102 2.18 0.25 9.26
CA ALA A 102 3.10 -0.31 10.26
C ALA A 102 2.37 -0.70 11.54
N LEU A 103 1.36 0.07 11.96
CA LEU A 103 0.52 -0.29 13.11
C LEU A 103 -0.12 -1.68 12.94
N ARG A 104 -0.61 -1.99 11.74
CA ARG A 104 -1.24 -3.27 11.41
C ARG A 104 -0.20 -4.39 11.30
N GLU A 105 0.93 -4.11 10.66
CA GLU A 105 2.06 -5.04 10.56
C GLU A 105 2.71 -5.33 11.91
N LEU A 106 2.63 -4.41 12.88
CA LEU A 106 3.13 -4.59 14.23
C LEU A 106 2.17 -5.48 15.05
N ALA A 107 0.86 -5.29 14.89
CA ALA A 107 -0.15 -6.11 15.54
C ALA A 107 -0.19 -7.55 14.97
N GLU A 108 -0.14 -7.67 13.65
CA GLU A 108 -0.17 -8.95 12.93
C GLU A 108 0.77 -8.89 11.71
N PRO A 109 2.02 -9.38 11.86
CA PRO A 109 2.99 -9.41 10.77
C PRO A 109 2.47 -10.17 9.54
N GLY A 110 2.51 -9.53 8.37
CA GLY A 110 2.04 -10.11 7.10
C GLY A 110 0.56 -9.90 6.80
N SER A 111 -0.20 -9.28 7.70
CA SER A 111 -1.64 -9.04 7.53
C SER A 111 -2.00 -8.21 6.29
N LEU A 112 -1.09 -7.35 5.80
CA LEU A 112 -1.35 -6.50 4.64
C LEU A 112 -1.07 -7.18 3.30
N SER A 113 -0.32 -8.28 3.29
CA SER A 113 0.01 -9.05 2.09
C SER A 113 -0.04 -10.56 2.36
N PRO A 114 -1.21 -11.10 2.71
CA PRO A 114 -1.37 -12.54 2.92
C PRO A 114 -1.19 -13.30 1.59
N ASP A 115 -0.53 -14.44 1.65
CA ASP A 115 -0.47 -15.38 0.53
C ASP A 115 -1.86 -15.99 0.32
N PHE A 116 -2.46 -15.75 -0.85
CA PHE A 116 -3.75 -16.35 -1.21
C PHE A 116 -3.56 -17.59 -2.07
N VAL A 117 -4.08 -18.72 -1.59
CA VAL A 117 -4.19 -19.95 -2.38
C VAL A 117 -5.66 -20.13 -2.76
N ALA A 118 -6.03 -19.92 -4.02
CA ALA A 118 -7.42 -20.00 -4.49
C ALA A 118 -8.14 -21.32 -4.13
N ALA A 119 -7.38 -22.41 -3.93
CA ALA A 119 -7.88 -23.72 -3.53
C ALA A 119 -8.41 -23.79 -2.07
N SER A 120 -8.11 -22.82 -1.20
CA SER A 120 -8.62 -22.77 0.18
C SER A 120 -10.01 -22.14 0.32
N THR A 121 -10.66 -21.79 -0.80
CA THR A 121 -12.08 -21.41 -0.79
C THR A 121 -12.89 -22.67 -0.46
N VAL A 122 -13.16 -22.90 0.82
CA VAL A 122 -14.14 -23.91 1.24
C VAL A 122 -15.50 -23.43 0.74
N LYS A 123 -15.86 -23.83 -0.48
CA LYS A 123 -17.13 -23.47 -1.13
C LYS A 123 -18.38 -23.97 -0.38
N ARG A 124 -18.20 -24.85 0.62
CA ARG A 124 -19.23 -25.36 1.53
C ARG A 124 -18.57 -26.11 2.68
N GLN A 125 -18.68 -25.64 3.92
CA GLN A 125 -18.34 -26.44 5.10
C GLN A 125 -19.65 -26.90 5.76
N LYS A 126 -19.99 -28.18 5.61
CA LYS A 126 -21.17 -28.75 6.27
C LYS A 126 -20.82 -29.03 7.73
N VAL A 127 -21.25 -28.17 8.65
CA VAL A 127 -21.19 -28.42 10.10
C VAL A 127 -22.61 -28.70 10.58
N GLY A 128 -23.01 -29.98 10.61
CA GLY A 128 -24.34 -30.38 11.10
C GLY A 128 -25.50 -29.94 10.19
N PRO A 129 -26.74 -29.80 10.72
CA PRO A 129 -27.93 -29.49 9.94
C PRO A 129 -28.10 -28.01 9.57
N ILE A 130 -27.10 -27.15 9.80
CA ILE A 130 -27.15 -25.72 9.46
C ILE A 130 -26.28 -25.48 8.22
N GLU A 131 -26.88 -24.89 7.18
CA GLU A 131 -26.17 -24.43 5.98
C GLU A 131 -25.96 -22.92 6.09
N GLU A 132 -24.69 -22.49 6.09
CA GLU A 132 -24.33 -21.08 5.93
C GLU A 132 -23.73 -20.87 4.53
N GLU A 133 -24.38 -20.01 3.72
CA GLU A 133 -23.90 -19.57 2.42
C GLU A 133 -23.18 -18.22 2.59
N PHE A 134 -21.86 -18.21 2.42
CA PHE A 134 -21.10 -16.96 2.33
C PHE A 134 -21.18 -16.45 0.89
N SER A 135 -21.89 -15.34 0.68
CA SER A 135 -21.99 -14.68 -0.63
C SER A 135 -20.63 -14.07 -1.00
N VAL A 136 -19.85 -14.74 -1.84
CA VAL A 136 -18.66 -14.14 -2.45
C VAL A 136 -19.11 -13.29 -3.63
N GLY A 137 -19.00 -11.97 -3.51
CA GLY A 137 -19.26 -11.03 -4.60
C GLY A 137 -18.37 -11.35 -5.81
N ALA A 138 -18.99 -11.79 -6.90
CA ALA A 138 -18.30 -12.09 -8.15
C ALA A 138 -17.87 -10.79 -8.86
N GLY A 139 -16.68 -10.31 -8.51
CA GLY A 139 -15.91 -9.33 -9.28
C GLY A 139 -14.51 -9.89 -9.51
N SER A 140 -14.00 -9.82 -10.73
CA SER A 140 -12.72 -10.40 -11.16
C SER A 140 -11.51 -9.78 -10.42
N ASP A 141 -11.18 -10.32 -9.25
CA ASP A 141 -9.82 -10.48 -8.69
C ASP A 141 -9.93 -11.11 -7.30
N GLY A 142 -9.94 -12.45 -7.23
CA GLY A 142 -9.96 -13.17 -5.95
C GLY A 142 -8.78 -12.78 -5.04
N ALA A 143 -7.65 -12.35 -5.60
CA ALA A 143 -6.51 -11.84 -4.84
C ALA A 143 -6.74 -10.42 -4.28
N ALA A 144 -7.46 -9.54 -5.00
CA ALA A 144 -7.84 -8.22 -4.49
C ALA A 144 -8.87 -8.32 -3.36
N SER A 145 -9.72 -9.36 -3.39
CA SER A 145 -10.67 -9.66 -2.32
C SER A 145 -10.01 -10.16 -1.02
N VAL A 146 -8.73 -10.54 -1.05
CA VAL A 146 -8.00 -11.15 0.09
C VAL A 146 -7.05 -10.16 0.75
N ARG A 147 -6.54 -9.18 -0.01
CA ARG A 147 -5.82 -8.04 0.59
C ARG A 147 -6.83 -7.12 1.30
N PRO A 148 -6.58 -6.73 2.56
CA PRO A 148 -7.48 -5.84 3.25
C PRO A 148 -7.54 -4.47 2.56
N VAL A 149 -8.77 -3.98 2.33
CA VAL A 149 -9.02 -2.60 1.89
C VAL A 149 -9.00 -1.71 3.12
N ILE A 150 -8.01 -0.83 3.18
CA ILE A 150 -7.78 0.05 4.32
C ILE A 150 -7.97 1.49 3.85
N SER A 151 -9.20 1.99 4.01
CA SER A 151 -9.61 3.30 3.48
C SER A 151 -8.72 4.43 3.98
N ILE A 152 -8.31 4.41 5.26
CA ILE A 152 -7.44 5.46 5.81
C ILE A 152 -6.10 5.57 5.06
N ILE A 153 -5.51 4.45 4.62
CA ILE A 153 -4.26 4.47 3.85
C ILE A 153 -4.53 5.01 2.44
N ASP A 154 -5.61 4.52 1.80
CA ASP A 154 -5.99 4.93 0.45
C ASP A 154 -6.33 6.43 0.38
N GLU A 155 -7.03 6.96 1.39
CA GLU A 155 -7.38 8.38 1.50
C GLU A 155 -6.17 9.26 1.80
N MET A 156 -5.27 8.81 2.69
CA MET A 156 -4.07 9.58 3.05
C MET A 156 -3.10 9.74 1.88
N ILE A 157 -2.94 8.69 1.06
CA ILE A 157 -1.96 8.71 -0.02
C ILE A 157 -2.53 9.29 -1.33
N ALA A 158 -3.85 9.38 -1.47
CA ALA A 158 -4.51 9.88 -2.66
C ALA A 158 -3.93 11.21 -3.21
N PRO A 159 -3.50 12.18 -2.36
CA PRO A 159 -2.84 13.41 -2.82
C PRO A 159 -1.64 13.25 -3.74
N VAL A 160 -0.89 12.15 -3.57
CA VAL A 160 0.37 11.92 -4.27
C VAL A 160 0.28 10.78 -5.27
N LEU A 161 -0.93 10.46 -5.72
CA LEU A 161 -1.20 9.45 -6.75
C LEU A 161 -1.71 10.09 -8.04
N VAL A 162 -1.36 9.46 -9.16
CA VAL A 162 -1.91 9.81 -10.48
C VAL A 162 -2.62 8.63 -11.10
N ALA A 163 -3.72 8.92 -11.79
CA ALA A 163 -4.40 7.93 -12.59
C ALA A 163 -3.57 7.58 -13.84
N ARG A 164 -3.29 6.30 -14.04
CA ARG A 164 -2.62 5.78 -15.23
C ARG A 164 -3.66 5.18 -16.18
N TYR A 165 -3.70 5.73 -17.39
CA TYR A 165 -4.60 5.29 -18.47
C TYR A 165 -3.79 4.82 -19.67
N THR A 166 -4.15 3.66 -20.21
CA THR A 166 -3.79 3.28 -21.58
C THR A 166 -4.76 3.99 -22.52
N LEU A 167 -4.30 5.03 -23.20
CA LEU A 167 -5.06 5.65 -24.29
C LEU A 167 -5.22 4.63 -25.44
N PRO A 168 -6.35 4.65 -26.17
CA PRO A 168 -6.49 3.84 -27.37
C PRO A 168 -5.41 4.22 -28.39
N ALA A 169 -4.89 3.23 -29.13
CA ALA A 169 -3.83 3.43 -30.11
C ALA A 169 -4.23 4.39 -31.25
N VAL A 170 -5.53 4.61 -31.45
CA VAL A 170 -6.07 5.58 -32.40
C VAL A 170 -7.23 6.31 -31.72
N PHE A 171 -7.13 7.63 -31.63
CA PHE A 171 -8.27 8.53 -31.40
C PHE A 171 -8.74 9.00 -32.78
N VAL A 172 -9.90 8.51 -33.24
CA VAL A 172 -10.56 9.08 -34.42
C VAL A 172 -11.53 10.13 -33.89
N VAL A 173 -11.31 11.39 -34.29
CA VAL A 173 -12.22 12.52 -34.05
C VAL A 173 -12.93 12.85 -35.35
#